data_AF-A0A9E1RMA0-F1
#
_entry.id   AF-A0A9E1RMA0-F1
#
_cell.length_a   1.000
_cell.length_b   1.000
_cell.length_c   1.000
_cell.angle_alpha   90.00
_cell.angle_beta   90.00
_cell.angle_gamma   90.00
#
_symmetry.space_group_name_H-M   'P 1'
#
loop_
_entity.id
_entity.type
_entity.pdbx_description
1 polymer ?
#
loop_
_entity_poly.entity_id
_entity_poly.type
_entity_poly.pdbx_seq_one_letter_code
_entity_poly.pdbx_strand_id
1 'polypeptide(L)' 'MARTVDDDFIHHDEPEDFDPDRLVGCAYWRCGDIFEQRTSNHRFCRKACRSRQRKWERSQARKQAKADAKRQRMTRQ' A
#
# COMPACT_ATOMS: atom_id res chain seq x y z
N MET A 1 -27.74 -27.27 45.23
CA MET A 1 -28.43 -26.11 44.62
C MET A 1 -27.76 -24.88 45.23
N ALA A 2 -27.13 -23.94 44.54
CA ALA A 2 -27.17 -23.53 43.15
C ALA A 2 -25.75 -23.12 42.67
N ARG A 3 -25.44 -23.39 41.40
CA ARG A 3 -24.35 -22.76 40.67
C ARG A 3 -24.84 -21.37 40.27
N THR A 4 -24.10 -20.31 40.55
CA THR A 4 -24.42 -19.00 39.99
C THR A 4 -23.16 -18.32 39.50
N VAL A 5 -23.16 -18.22 38.17
CA VAL A 5 -22.57 -17.20 37.29
C VAL A 5 -21.04 -17.16 37.22
N ASP A 6 -20.56 -17.85 36.19
CA ASP A 6 -19.44 -17.44 35.35
C ASP A 6 -19.46 -15.92 35.16
N ASP A 7 -18.53 -15.24 35.82
CA ASP A 7 -18.14 -13.87 35.48
C ASP A 7 -17.28 -13.97 34.21
N ASP A 8 -17.96 -14.22 33.09
CA ASP A 8 -17.44 -13.99 31.76
C ASP A 8 -17.22 -12.48 31.68
N PHE A 9 -16.04 -12.05 32.11
CA PHE A 9 -15.55 -10.69 32.02
C PHE A 9 -15.48 -10.40 30.52
N ILE A 10 -16.60 -9.93 29.97
CA ILE A 10 -16.75 -9.50 28.58
C ILE A 10 -15.56 -8.61 28.31
N HIS A 11 -14.58 -9.15 27.57
CA HIS A 11 -13.45 -8.40 27.08
C HIS A 11 -14.06 -7.25 26.30
N HIS A 12 -13.98 -6.04 26.85
CA HIS A 12 -14.46 -4.85 26.19
C HIS A 12 -13.66 -4.78 24.88
N ASP A 13 -14.33 -5.12 23.78
CA ASP A 13 -13.90 -4.90 22.40
C ASP A 13 -13.86 -3.37 22.28
N GLU A 14 -12.79 -2.76 22.82
CA GLU A 14 -12.58 -1.33 22.72
C GLU A 14 -12.62 -1.00 21.24
N PRO A 15 -13.40 0.01 20.82
CA PRO A 15 -13.47 0.38 19.43
C PRO A 15 -12.05 0.70 18.99
N GLU A 16 -11.51 -0.09 18.04
CA GLU A 16 -10.19 0.14 17.45
C GLU A 16 -10.03 1.64 17.22
N ASP A 17 -9.10 2.26 17.97
CA ASP A 17 -8.88 3.69 17.98
C ASP A 17 -8.75 4.18 16.54
N PHE A 18 -9.81 4.83 16.05
CA PHE A 18 -9.81 5.43 14.73
C PHE A 18 -8.80 6.58 14.76
N ASP A 19 -7.60 6.30 14.25
CA ASP A 19 -6.48 7.24 14.23
C ASP A 19 -6.45 7.93 12.85
N PRO A 20 -6.96 9.16 12.73
CA PRO A 20 -7.01 9.88 11.45
C PRO A 20 -5.62 10.12 10.86
N ASP A 21 -4.56 10.11 11.66
CA ASP A 21 -3.18 10.25 11.17
C ASP A 21 -2.70 9.02 10.39
N ARG A 22 -3.43 7.89 10.48
CA ARG A 22 -3.17 6.68 9.67
C ARG A 22 -3.84 6.73 8.30
N LEU A 23 -4.68 7.73 8.02
CA LEU A 23 -5.32 7.87 6.71
C LEU A 23 -4.34 8.43 5.69
N VAL A 24 -3.93 7.60 4.74
CA VAL A 24 -2.97 7.97 3.70
C VAL A 24 -3.55 7.75 2.30
N GLY A 25 -3.09 8.55 1.34
CA GLY A 25 -3.39 8.34 -0.07
C GLY A 25 -2.67 7.11 -0.63
N CYS A 26 -3.33 6.37 -1.51
CA CYS A 26 -2.71 5.26 -2.24
C CYS A 26 -1.55 5.75 -3.12
N ALA A 27 -0.38 5.14 -2.98
CA ALA A 27 0.82 5.50 -3.75
C ALA A 27 0.70 5.22 -5.27
N TYR A 28 -0.33 4.49 -5.71
CA TYR A 28 -0.58 4.33 -7.14
C TYR A 28 -1.23 5.60 -7.70
N TRP A 29 -0.51 6.29 -8.58
CA TRP A 29 -0.86 7.62 -9.10
C TRP A 29 -2.24 7.73 -9.78
N ARG A 30 -2.87 6.62 -10.20
CA ARG A 30 -4.24 6.62 -10.77
C ARG A 30 -5.34 6.23 -9.78
N CYS A 31 -5.00 5.83 -8.57
CA CYS A 31 -5.99 5.29 -7.64
C CYS A 31 -6.82 6.40 -6.99
N GLY A 32 -6.17 7.40 -6.39
CA GLY A 32 -6.84 8.48 -5.66
C GLY A 32 -7.48 8.08 -4.32
N ASP A 33 -7.66 6.79 -4.03
CA ASP A 33 -8.25 6.31 -2.77
C ASP A 33 -7.41 6.70 -1.54
N ILE A 34 -8.09 7.10 -0.46
CA ILE A 34 -7.56 7.22 0.90
C ILE A 34 -7.86 5.91 1.64
N PHE A 35 -6.90 5.40 2.40
CA PHE A 35 -7.06 4.16 3.17
C PHE A 35 -6.25 4.22 4.47
N GLU A 36 -6.59 3.35 5.41
CA GLU A 36 -5.90 3.26 6.68
C GLU A 36 -4.60 2.46 6.58
N GLN A 37 -3.50 3.10 6.98
CA GLN A 37 -2.17 2.51 6.99
C GLN A 37 -1.96 1.64 8.24
N ARG A 38 -2.10 0.32 8.06
CA ARG A 38 -1.78 -0.68 9.11
C ARG A 38 -0.30 -0.77 9.50
N THR A 39 0.62 -0.39 8.62
CA THR A 39 2.08 -0.43 8.86
C THR A 39 2.78 0.64 8.02
N SER A 40 3.96 1.12 8.41
CA SER A 40 4.72 2.13 7.65
C SER A 40 5.02 1.74 6.19
N ASN A 41 5.05 0.43 5.89
CA ASN A 41 5.27 -0.10 4.53
C ASN A 41 3.97 -0.30 3.73
N HIS A 42 2.80 -0.13 4.34
CA HIS A 42 1.50 -0.26 3.71
C HIS A 42 1.17 1.01 2.91
N ARG A 43 1.75 1.09 1.70
CA ARG A 43 1.65 2.24 0.79
C ARG A 43 0.52 2.15 -0.25
N PHE A 44 -0.14 1.01 -0.39
CA PHE A 44 -1.13 0.76 -1.44
C PHE A 44 -2.42 0.24 -0.82
N CYS A 45 -3.56 0.86 -1.16
CA CYS A 45 -4.87 0.44 -0.66
C CYS A 45 -5.24 -1.01 -1.03
N ARG A 46 -4.71 -1.53 -2.15
CA ARG A 46 -5.03 -2.85 -2.70
C ARG A 46 -3.80 -3.48 -3.34
N LYS A 47 -3.73 -4.83 -3.33
CA LYS A 47 -2.71 -5.59 -4.08
C LYS A 47 -2.71 -5.24 -5.58
N ALA A 48 -3.88 -4.96 -6.16
CA ALA A 48 -4.03 -4.54 -7.55
C ALA A 48 -3.27 -3.23 -7.85
N CYS A 49 -3.32 -2.24 -6.96
CA CYS A 49 -2.62 -0.96 -7.12
C CYS A 49 -1.10 -1.15 -7.09
N ARG A 50 -0.59 -1.97 -6.18
CA ARG A 50 0.83 -2.37 -6.15
C ARG A 50 1.26 -3.04 -7.46
N SER A 51 0.45 -3.95 -7.99
CA SER A 51 0.75 -4.65 -9.25
C SER A 51 0.78 -3.69 -10.45
N ARG A 52 -0.20 -2.79 -10.56
CA ARG A 52 -0.28 -1.77 -11.61
C ARG A 52 0.92 -0.81 -11.56
N GLN A 53 1.30 -0.36 -10.36
CA GLN A 53 2.49 0.48 -10.15
C GLN A 53 3.76 -0.22 -10.65
N ARG A 54 4.02 -1.46 -10.20
CA ARG A 54 5.18 -2.25 -10.64
C ARG A 54 5.20 -2.50 -12.15
N LYS A 55 4.03 -2.73 -12.77
CA LYS A 55 3.93 -2.91 -14.23
C LYS A 55 4.32 -1.62 -14.96
N TRP A 56 3.86 -0.47 -14.47
CA TRP A 56 4.22 0.83 -15.02
C TRP A 56 5.73 1.10 -14.88
N GLU A 57 6.31 0.86 -13.70
CA GLU A 57 7.76 1.00 -13.46
C GLU A 57 8.59 0.16 -14.43
N ARG A 58 8.23 -1.12 -14.62
CA ARG A 58 8.89 -1.98 -15.63
C ARG A 58 8.75 -1.43 -17.05
N SER A 59 7.62 -0.82 -17.37
CA SER A 59 7.44 -0.19 -18.68
C SER A 59 8.32 1.04 -18.83
N GLN A 60 8.46 1.87 -17.80
CA GLN A 60 9.32 3.04 -17.82
C GLN A 60 10.80 2.65 -17.88
N ALA A 61 11.22 1.65 -17.10
CA ALA A 61 12.57 1.11 -17.13
C ALA A 61 12.97 0.62 -18.54
N ARG A 62 12.06 -0.05 -19.25
CA ARG A 62 12.30 -0.46 -20.64
C ARG A 62 12.42 0.72 -21.61
N LYS A 63 11.65 1.79 -21.42
CA LYS A 63 11.79 3.02 -22.22
C LYS A 63 13.11 3.72 -21.94
N GLN A 64 13.50 3.80 -20.67
CA GLN A 64 14.76 4.39 -20.24
C GLN A 64 15.96 3.62 -20.81
N ALA A 65 15.97 2.29 -20.69
CA ALA A 65 17.02 1.45 -21.25
C ALA A 65 17.20 1.64 -22.77
N LYS A 66 16.10 1.79 -23.52
CA LYS A 66 16.16 2.10 -24.97
C LYS A 66 16.73 3.49 -25.23
N ALA A 67 16.34 4.49 -24.44
CA ALA A 67 16.86 5.85 -24.55
C ALA A 67 18.36 5.89 -24.24
N ASP A 68 18.80 5.18 -23.19
CA ASP A 68 20.21 5.09 -22.80
C ASP A 68 21.05 4.36 -23.84
N ALA A 69 20.56 3.24 -24.38
CA ALA A 69 21.22 2.54 -25.49
C ALA A 69 21.35 3.43 -26.74
N LYS A 70 20.32 4.24 -27.07
CA LYS A 70 20.38 5.21 -28.17
C LYS A 70 21.42 6.29 -27.89
N ARG A 71 21.46 6.83 -26.68
CA ARG A 71 22.46 7.84 -26.25
C ARG A 71 23.88 7.28 -26.36
N GLN A 72 24.13 6.08 -25.83
CA GLN A 72 25.43 5.42 -25.92
C GLN A 72 25.87 5.18 -27.38
N ARG A 73 24.94 4.82 -28.28
CA ARG A 73 25.25 4.67 -29.71
C ARG A 73 25.60 5.99 -30.40
N MET A 74 24.96 7.09 -30.00
CA MET A 74 25.27 8.42 -30.53
C MET A 74 26.62 8.95 -30.03
N THR A 75 26.95 8.72 -28.76
CA THR A 75 28.22 9.16 -28.17
C THR A 75 29.43 8.34 -28.64
N ARG A 76 29.22 7.10 -29.11
CA ARG A 76 30.28 6.23 -29.63
C ARG A 76 30.61 6.43 -31.12
N GLN A 77 29.85 7.26 -31.83
CA GLN A 77 30.13 7.67 -33.23
C GLN A 77 30.83 9.02 -33.22
#